data_AF-E6UAN9-F1
#
_entry.id   AF-E6UAN9-F1
#
_cell.length_a   1.000
_cell.length_b   1.000
_cell.length_c   1.000
_cell.angle_alpha   90.00
_cell.angle_beta   90.00
_cell.angle_gamma   90.00
#
_symmetry.space_group_name_H-M   'P 1'
#
loop_
_entity.id
_entity.type
_entity.pdbx_description
1 polymer ?
#
loop_
_entity_poly.entity_id
_entity_poly.type
_entity_poly.pdbx_seq_one_letter_code
_entity_poly.pdbx_strand_id
1 'polypeptide(L)'
;MGIYLGIDTSNYRTSCALYDSCTGIVKSCRKLLPVKKGERGLRQSDAVFHHTKQLPELMEELFDGVPKLSGCAYSYAPREVEGSYMPCFLVGENVCRAVSASLGIEPSRTSHQKGHVLAALYSCGKLGLLENDEPFLAFHVSGGTTDMLLCKRDKEKVISLTVAGHSTDLKAGQCIDRLGVRLGLDFPCGEKLEALARKSSRDFRIKPSVNGMDCSLSGIENKCKAMLEKGESPEDTSKFCLDYICETISMMTKAGLEKYGNMPVIYAGGVMADKLIADQLSNRFDAYFAAPEFSGDNAVGIALYAALKGKA
;
A
#
# COMPACT_ATOMS: atom_id res chain seq x y z
N MET A 1 16.55 15.45 -16.77
CA MET A 1 16.43 14.01 -17.06
C MET A 1 17.60 13.33 -16.37
N GLY A 2 17.36 12.24 -15.64
CA GLY A 2 18.33 11.66 -14.70
C GLY A 2 17.74 10.59 -13.79
N ILE A 3 18.58 10.08 -12.88
CA ILE A 3 18.28 8.96 -11.97
C ILE A 3 17.88 9.48 -10.59
N TYR A 4 16.78 8.97 -10.05
CA TYR A 4 16.23 9.39 -8.76
C TYR A 4 16.11 8.22 -7.79
N LEU A 5 16.62 8.41 -6.58
CA LEU A 5 16.57 7.41 -5.51
C LEU A 5 15.32 7.59 -4.65
N GLY A 6 14.64 6.47 -4.34
CA GLY A 6 13.64 6.39 -3.28
C GLY A 6 14.07 5.41 -2.21
N ILE A 7 13.84 5.75 -0.95
CA ILE A 7 14.02 4.85 0.19
C ILE A 7 12.74 4.78 1.00
N ASP A 8 12.28 3.56 1.28
CA ASP A 8 11.14 3.30 2.15
C ASP A 8 11.52 2.25 3.19
N THR A 9 11.45 2.64 4.47
CA THR A 9 11.70 1.76 5.63
C THR A 9 10.46 1.69 6.51
N SER A 10 9.30 1.59 5.86
CA SER A 10 8.03 1.35 6.54
C SER A 10 7.87 -0.11 6.95
N ASN A 11 7.30 -0.28 8.14
CA ASN A 11 6.63 -1.48 8.62
C ASN A 11 7.39 -2.81 8.38
N TYR A 12 7.07 -3.53 7.30
CA TYR A 12 7.52 -4.92 7.10
C TYR A 12 8.52 -5.12 5.98
N ARG A 13 8.90 -4.08 5.22
CA ARG A 13 9.90 -4.24 4.15
C ARG A 13 10.92 -3.11 4.18
N THR A 14 12.20 -3.48 4.13
CA THR A 14 13.24 -2.53 3.75
C THR A 14 13.21 -2.44 2.23
N SER A 15 13.06 -1.24 1.66
CA SER A 15 13.03 -1.06 0.21
C SER A 15 13.80 0.18 -0.23
N CYS A 16 14.47 0.04 -1.36
CA CYS A 16 15.03 1.15 -2.11
C CYS A 16 14.74 0.95 -3.61
N ALA A 17 14.68 2.06 -4.35
CA ALA A 17 14.41 2.03 -5.78
C ALA A 17 15.12 3.18 -6.49
N LEU A 18 15.48 2.94 -7.74
CA LEU A 18 15.94 3.96 -8.68
C LEU A 18 14.92 4.10 -9.79
N TYR A 19 14.54 5.34 -10.07
CA TYR A 19 13.73 5.69 -11.23
C TYR A 19 14.56 6.46 -12.24
N ASP A 20 14.63 5.96 -13.46
CA ASP A 20 15.23 6.66 -14.58
C ASP A 20 14.17 7.47 -15.32
N SER A 21 14.24 8.79 -15.18
CA SER A 21 13.29 9.70 -15.85
C SER A 21 13.48 9.82 -17.36
N CYS A 22 14.60 9.31 -17.91
CA CYS A 22 14.85 9.24 -19.35
C CYS A 22 14.09 8.07 -20.00
N THR A 23 14.16 6.90 -19.37
CA THR A 23 13.59 5.65 -19.89
C THR A 23 12.22 5.30 -19.29
N GLY A 24 11.87 5.90 -18.15
CA GLY A 24 10.68 5.54 -17.36
C GLY A 24 10.84 4.22 -16.60
N ILE A 25 12.04 3.64 -16.55
CA ILE A 25 12.28 2.33 -15.94
C ILE A 25 12.61 2.49 -14.45
N VAL A 26 12.10 1.54 -13.65
CA VAL A 26 12.42 1.41 -12.22
C VAL A 26 13.27 0.17 -11.98
N LYS A 27 14.39 0.33 -11.26
CA LYS A 27 15.12 -0.76 -10.60
C LYS A 27 14.76 -0.71 -9.11
N SER A 28 14.29 -1.80 -8.52
CA SER A 28 13.92 -1.82 -7.09
C SER A 28 14.44 -3.06 -6.38
N CYS A 29 14.98 -2.85 -5.18
CA CYS A 29 15.44 -3.89 -4.27
C CYS A 29 14.60 -3.81 -2.98
N ARG A 30 14.25 -4.98 -2.42
CA ARG A 30 13.45 -5.04 -1.19
C ARG A 30 13.66 -6.35 -0.44
N LYS A 31 13.54 -6.29 0.87
CA LYS A 31 13.66 -7.45 1.77
C LYS A 31 12.61 -7.40 2.85
N LEU A 32 11.91 -8.52 3.05
CA LEU A 32 10.92 -8.66 4.11
C LEU A 32 11.62 -8.71 5.47
N LEU A 33 11.01 -8.07 6.46
CA LEU A 33 11.45 -8.16 7.84
C LEU A 33 10.92 -9.46 8.46
N PRO A 34 11.75 -10.23 9.19
CA PRO A 34 11.33 -11.49 9.76
C PRO A 34 10.31 -11.25 10.87
N VAL A 35 9.14 -11.87 10.75
CA VAL A 35 8.11 -11.93 11.80
C VAL A 35 8.11 -13.34 12.39
N LYS A 36 8.09 -13.46 13.71
CA LYS A 36 8.08 -14.77 14.36
C LYS A 36 6.78 -15.52 14.04
N LYS A 37 6.88 -16.83 13.87
CA LYS A 37 5.72 -17.68 13.61
C LYS A 37 4.68 -17.52 14.73
N GLY A 38 3.43 -17.26 14.35
CA GLY A 38 2.31 -17.03 15.27
C GLY A 38 2.15 -15.60 15.78
N GLU A 39 3.10 -14.70 15.50
CA GLU A 39 2.95 -13.26 15.78
C GLU A 39 2.21 -12.55 14.63
N ARG A 40 1.64 -11.37 14.93
CA ARG A 40 0.79 -10.58 14.02
C ARG A 40 1.40 -9.21 13.68
N GLY A 41 2.72 -9.11 13.78
CA GLY A 41 3.45 -7.89 13.48
C GLY A 41 4.83 -7.86 14.14
N LEU A 42 5.48 -6.70 14.05
CA LEU A 42 6.85 -6.51 14.48
C LEU A 42 6.93 -5.38 15.52
N ARG A 43 7.76 -5.55 16.56
CA ARG A 43 8.05 -4.46 17.48
C ARG A 43 8.85 -3.39 16.75
N GLN A 44 8.57 -2.12 17.03
CA GLN A 44 9.21 -1.00 16.32
C GLN A 44 10.75 -1.01 16.46
N SER A 45 11.28 -1.44 17.61
CA SER A 45 12.71 -1.61 17.81
C SER A 45 13.33 -2.69 16.91
N ASP A 46 12.59 -3.79 16.70
CA ASP A 46 13.04 -4.88 15.81
C ASP A 46 13.00 -4.41 14.36
N ALA A 47 11.98 -3.60 13.99
CA ALA A 47 11.91 -2.98 12.66
C ALA A 47 13.13 -2.11 12.38
N VAL A 48 13.45 -1.19 13.30
CA VAL A 48 14.65 -0.34 13.20
C VAL A 48 15.92 -1.17 13.04
N PHE A 49 16.09 -2.21 13.87
CA PHE A 49 17.26 -3.09 13.80
C PHE A 49 17.38 -3.79 12.45
N HIS A 50 16.27 -4.36 11.94
CA HIS A 50 16.29 -5.06 10.66
C HIS A 50 16.52 -4.12 9.49
N HIS A 51 15.86 -2.96 9.44
CA HIS A 51 16.13 -1.96 8.39
C HIS A 51 17.59 -1.51 8.42
N THR A 52 18.17 -1.29 9.60
CA THR A 52 19.58 -0.88 9.76
C THR A 52 20.54 -1.92 9.18
N LYS A 53 20.22 -3.21 9.33
CA LYS A 53 21.03 -4.30 8.75
C LYS A 53 20.81 -4.47 7.25
N GLN A 54 19.56 -4.42 6.80
CA GLN A 54 19.21 -4.77 5.42
C GLN A 54 19.45 -3.63 4.42
N LEU A 55 19.26 -2.37 4.83
CA LEU A 55 19.29 -1.24 3.89
C LEU A 55 20.66 -1.06 3.22
N PRO A 56 21.81 -1.18 3.91
CA PRO A 56 23.12 -1.10 3.26
C PRO A 56 23.30 -2.15 2.16
N GLU A 57 22.98 -3.42 2.45
CA GLU A 57 23.06 -4.53 1.48
C GLU A 57 22.23 -4.23 0.22
N LEU A 58 20.98 -3.77 0.41
CA LEU A 58 20.09 -3.44 -0.71
C LEU A 58 20.58 -2.23 -1.50
N MET A 59 21.20 -1.24 -0.84
CA MET A 59 21.78 -0.08 -1.51
C MET A 59 23.00 -0.47 -2.35
N GLU A 60 23.87 -1.35 -1.86
CA GLU A 60 25.01 -1.87 -2.63
C GLU A 60 24.54 -2.59 -3.90
N GLU A 61 23.53 -3.48 -3.78
CA GLU A 61 22.93 -4.16 -4.93
C GLU A 61 22.25 -3.19 -5.92
N LEU A 62 21.53 -2.20 -5.38
CA LEU A 62 20.80 -1.23 -6.16
C LEU A 62 21.73 -0.35 -7.00
N PHE A 63 22.87 0.09 -6.41
CA PHE A 63 23.81 1.03 -7.02
C PHE A 63 24.86 0.39 -7.95
N ASP A 64 24.90 -0.93 -8.07
CA ASP A 64 25.79 -1.58 -9.04
C ASP A 64 25.53 -1.10 -10.47
N GLY A 65 26.55 -0.49 -11.10
CA GLY A 65 26.50 0.09 -12.44
C GLY A 65 25.70 1.40 -12.58
N VAL A 66 25.32 2.05 -11.49
CA VAL A 66 24.41 3.21 -11.52
C VAL A 66 25.17 4.54 -11.67
N PRO A 67 24.75 5.44 -12.56
CA PRO A 67 25.36 6.76 -12.72
C PRO A 67 25.01 7.70 -11.55
N LYS A 68 25.55 8.93 -11.56
CA LYS A 68 25.28 9.93 -10.52
C LYS A 68 23.79 10.22 -10.36
N LEU A 69 23.30 10.23 -9.12
CA LEU A 69 21.92 10.61 -8.79
C LEU A 69 21.65 12.08 -9.12
N SER A 70 20.44 12.35 -9.61
CA SER A 70 19.90 13.69 -9.84
C SER A 70 18.99 14.17 -8.71
N GLY A 71 18.53 13.26 -7.86
CA GLY A 71 17.72 13.60 -6.69
C GLY A 71 17.41 12.35 -5.87
N CYS A 72 16.90 12.55 -4.66
CA CYS A 72 16.48 11.45 -3.81
C CYS A 72 15.31 11.86 -2.92
N ALA A 73 14.53 10.86 -2.50
CA ALA A 73 13.51 11.02 -1.48
C ALA A 73 13.48 9.86 -0.50
N TYR A 74 12.86 10.11 0.65
CA TYR A 74 12.58 9.09 1.66
C TYR A 74 11.15 9.23 2.19
N SER A 75 10.57 8.08 2.60
CA SER A 75 9.35 8.06 3.39
C SER A 75 9.64 8.53 4.82
N TYR A 76 8.91 9.51 5.36
CA TYR A 76 9.16 10.02 6.73
C TYR A 76 8.07 9.65 7.75
N ALA A 77 6.89 9.26 7.27
CA ALA A 77 5.74 8.96 8.10
C ALA A 77 4.78 7.99 7.38
N PRO A 78 3.94 7.24 8.12
CA PRO A 78 2.89 6.42 7.51
C PRO A 78 1.93 7.24 6.64
N ARG A 79 1.42 8.35 7.19
CA ARG A 79 0.46 9.26 6.57
C ARG A 79 0.79 10.71 6.95
N GLU A 80 0.29 11.67 6.17
CA GLU A 80 0.44 13.10 6.48
C GLU A 80 -0.66 13.58 7.45
N VAL A 81 -0.72 12.96 8.62
CA VAL A 81 -1.62 13.38 9.71
C VAL A 81 -0.82 13.63 10.98
N GLU A 82 -1.31 14.51 11.84
CA GLU A 82 -0.65 14.87 13.09
C GLU A 82 -0.40 13.61 13.95
N GLY A 83 0.80 13.51 14.53
CA GLY A 83 1.21 12.36 15.33
C GLY A 83 1.50 11.08 14.54
N SER A 84 1.39 11.07 13.21
CA SER A 84 1.74 9.90 12.40
C SER A 84 3.26 9.72 12.32
N TYR A 85 3.79 8.87 13.18
CA TYR A 85 5.23 8.61 13.27
C TYR A 85 5.52 7.17 13.66
N MET A 86 6.60 6.61 13.10
CA MET A 86 7.16 5.32 13.52
C MET A 86 8.69 5.41 13.48
N PRO A 87 9.42 4.94 14.52
CA PRO A 87 10.88 5.02 14.55
C PRO A 87 11.60 4.37 13.37
N CYS A 88 10.99 3.37 12.71
CA CYS A 88 11.58 2.68 11.56
C CYS A 88 11.89 3.62 10.39
N PHE A 89 11.17 4.73 10.23
CA PHE A 89 11.41 5.72 9.17
C PHE A 89 12.73 6.48 9.35
N LEU A 90 13.26 6.59 10.57
CA LEU A 90 14.54 7.24 10.83
C LEU A 90 15.70 6.55 10.09
N VAL A 91 15.62 5.24 9.86
CA VAL A 91 16.68 4.50 9.16
C VAL A 91 16.78 4.98 7.71
N GLY A 92 15.65 5.00 6.99
CA GLY A 92 15.61 5.49 5.61
C GLY A 92 15.92 6.98 5.51
N GLU A 93 15.43 7.79 6.44
CA GLU A 93 15.76 9.21 6.53
C GLU A 93 17.27 9.43 6.67
N ASN A 94 17.92 8.78 7.64
CA ASN A 94 19.33 8.99 7.92
C ASN A 94 20.21 8.58 6.73
N VAL A 95 19.92 7.45 6.09
CA VAL A 95 20.66 7.00 4.90
C VAL A 95 20.45 7.96 3.73
N CYS A 96 19.21 8.38 3.47
CA CYS A 96 18.91 9.32 2.38
C CYS A 96 19.60 10.68 2.61
N ARG A 97 19.60 11.18 3.85
CA ARG A 97 20.29 12.43 4.24
C ARG A 97 21.81 12.33 4.11
N ALA A 98 22.40 11.19 4.47
CA ALA A 98 23.84 10.98 4.32
C ALA A 98 24.26 10.91 2.83
N VAL A 99 23.51 10.15 2.01
CA VAL A 99 23.74 10.05 0.55
C VAL A 99 23.55 11.41 -0.13
N SER A 100 22.51 12.14 0.24
CA SER A 100 22.24 13.44 -0.36
C SER A 100 23.30 14.48 -0.01
N ALA A 101 23.75 14.51 1.25
CA ALA A 101 24.82 15.39 1.70
C ALA A 101 26.15 15.13 0.98
N SER A 102 26.51 13.86 0.73
CA SER A 102 27.75 13.54 0.01
C SER A 102 27.73 13.92 -1.47
N LEU A 103 26.53 14.01 -2.06
CA LEU A 103 26.32 14.36 -3.47
C LEU A 103 25.98 15.84 -3.70
N GLY A 104 25.75 16.61 -2.63
CA GLY A 104 25.32 18.00 -2.70
C GLY A 104 23.91 18.18 -3.27
N ILE A 105 23.02 17.20 -3.05
CA ILE A 105 21.61 17.25 -3.47
C ILE A 105 20.72 17.49 -2.24
N GLU A 106 19.59 18.16 -2.42
CA GLU A 106 18.59 18.34 -1.36
C GLU A 106 17.60 17.15 -1.37
N PRO A 107 17.48 16.39 -0.26
CA PRO A 107 16.56 15.25 -0.22
C PRO A 107 15.12 15.72 -0.07
N SER A 108 14.23 15.14 -0.87
CA SER A 108 12.79 15.30 -0.68
C SER A 108 12.27 14.32 0.38
N ARG A 109 11.18 14.68 1.06
CA ARG A 109 10.46 13.78 1.96
C ARG A 109 9.00 13.65 1.55
N THR A 110 8.44 12.46 1.71
CA THR A 110 7.03 12.19 1.43
C THR A 110 6.47 11.15 2.41
N SER A 111 5.16 11.01 2.49
CA SER A 111 4.57 9.93 3.29
C SER A 111 4.60 8.60 2.54
N HIS A 112 4.62 7.53 3.30
CA HIS A 112 4.50 6.17 2.78
C HIS A 112 3.22 5.98 1.95
N GLN A 113 2.08 6.53 2.41
CA GLN A 113 0.81 6.47 1.68
C GLN A 113 0.88 7.16 0.31
N LYS A 114 1.56 8.31 0.17
CA LYS A 114 1.81 8.93 -1.14
C LYS A 114 2.68 8.05 -2.02
N GLY A 115 3.69 7.39 -1.44
CA GLY A 115 4.50 6.38 -2.12
C GLY A 115 3.63 5.28 -2.74
N HIS A 116 2.72 4.68 -1.97
CA HIS A 116 1.80 3.67 -2.49
C HIS A 116 0.93 4.16 -3.65
N VAL A 117 0.34 5.35 -3.55
CA VAL A 117 -0.46 5.92 -4.64
C VAL A 117 0.37 6.15 -5.90
N LEU A 118 1.58 6.71 -5.77
CA LEU A 118 2.47 6.94 -6.92
C LEU A 118 2.98 5.65 -7.55
N ALA A 119 3.31 4.63 -6.75
CA ALA A 119 3.70 3.31 -7.24
C ALA A 119 2.55 2.64 -8.00
N ALA A 120 1.32 2.78 -7.50
CA ALA A 120 0.13 2.28 -8.17
C ALA A 120 -0.11 2.97 -9.52
N LEU A 121 -0.05 4.31 -9.56
CA LEU A 121 -0.18 5.07 -10.82
C LEU A 121 0.87 4.67 -11.85
N TYR A 122 2.12 4.46 -11.44
CA TYR A 122 3.18 3.96 -12.32
C TYR A 122 2.85 2.57 -12.84
N SER A 123 2.53 1.65 -11.94
CA SER A 123 2.29 0.25 -12.26
C SER A 123 1.12 0.05 -13.23
N CYS A 124 0.04 0.82 -13.07
CA CYS A 124 -1.14 0.72 -13.94
C CYS A 124 -1.10 1.67 -15.15
N GLY A 125 0.02 2.36 -15.39
CA GLY A 125 0.18 3.26 -16.55
C GLY A 125 -0.69 4.52 -16.48
N LYS A 126 -1.04 4.99 -15.28
CA LYS A 126 -1.91 6.15 -15.04
C LYS A 126 -1.20 7.38 -14.47
N LEU A 127 0.12 7.47 -14.59
CA LEU A 127 0.86 8.69 -14.23
C LEU A 127 0.34 9.94 -14.97
N GLY A 128 -0.22 9.78 -16.17
CA GLY A 128 -0.86 10.85 -16.93
C GLY A 128 -2.00 11.58 -16.20
N LEU A 129 -2.64 10.95 -15.20
CA LEU A 129 -3.63 11.63 -14.35
C LEU A 129 -3.01 12.82 -13.60
N LEU A 130 -1.75 12.69 -13.16
CA LEU A 130 -1.02 13.79 -12.54
C LEU A 130 -0.50 14.81 -13.56
N GLU A 131 -0.12 14.37 -14.76
CA GLU A 131 0.38 15.27 -15.81
C GLU A 131 -0.73 16.17 -16.37
N ASN A 132 -1.96 15.66 -16.40
CA ASN A 132 -3.14 16.36 -16.90
C ASN A 132 -3.97 17.06 -15.81
N ASP A 133 -3.48 17.13 -14.57
CA ASP A 133 -4.21 17.67 -13.41
C ASP A 133 -5.61 17.05 -13.20
N GLU A 134 -5.77 15.79 -13.58
CA GLU A 134 -7.05 15.06 -13.48
C GLU A 134 -7.24 14.48 -12.07
N PRO A 135 -8.31 14.85 -11.33
CA PRO A 135 -8.58 14.28 -10.03
C PRO A 135 -9.04 12.83 -10.15
N PHE A 136 -8.66 12.00 -9.18
CA PHE A 136 -9.06 10.59 -9.12
C PHE A 136 -9.28 10.14 -7.67
N LEU A 137 -9.96 9.02 -7.49
CA LEU A 137 -10.03 8.35 -6.20
C LEU A 137 -8.92 7.30 -6.11
N ALA A 138 -8.26 7.21 -4.97
CA ALA A 138 -7.33 6.14 -4.68
C ALA A 138 -7.72 5.42 -3.38
N PHE A 139 -7.79 4.10 -3.44
CA PHE A 139 -7.91 3.26 -2.26
C PHE A 139 -6.52 2.77 -1.84
N HIS A 140 -6.14 3.05 -0.60
CA HIS A 140 -4.99 2.42 0.04
C HIS A 140 -5.52 1.44 1.09
N VAL A 141 -5.49 0.15 0.76
CA VAL A 141 -6.00 -0.93 1.61
C VAL A 141 -4.88 -1.91 1.95
N SER A 142 -4.37 -1.77 3.17
CA SER A 142 -3.23 -2.52 3.68
C SER A 142 -3.50 -3.04 5.10
N GLY A 143 -2.48 -3.60 5.76
CA GLY A 143 -2.58 -3.93 7.19
C GLY A 143 -2.75 -2.70 8.10
N GLY A 144 -2.33 -1.51 7.64
CA GLY A 144 -2.40 -0.28 8.44
C GLY A 144 -3.50 0.69 8.02
N THR A 145 -4.10 0.49 6.84
CA THR A 145 -5.05 1.46 6.26
C THR A 145 -6.19 0.76 5.54
N THR A 146 -7.33 1.42 5.51
CA THR A 146 -8.46 1.08 4.64
C THR A 146 -9.08 2.43 4.31
N ASP A 147 -8.36 3.17 3.50
CA ASP A 147 -8.59 4.60 3.27
C ASP A 147 -8.96 4.79 1.80
N MET A 148 -10.06 5.51 1.55
CA MET A 148 -10.40 6.10 0.26
C MET A 148 -9.92 7.55 0.27
N LEU A 149 -9.13 7.91 -0.74
CA LEU A 149 -8.45 9.19 -0.85
C LEU A 149 -8.94 9.90 -2.10
N LEU A 150 -9.29 11.18 -1.97
CA LEU A 150 -9.38 12.08 -3.10
C LEU A 150 -7.97 12.60 -3.43
N CYS A 151 -7.51 12.28 -4.63
CA CYS A 151 -6.18 12.60 -5.12
C CYS A 151 -6.24 13.74 -6.14
N LYS A 152 -5.38 14.73 -5.97
CA LYS A 152 -5.21 15.85 -6.92
C LYS A 152 -3.74 16.20 -7.07
N ARG A 153 -3.33 16.69 -8.24
CA ARG A 153 -2.00 17.26 -8.43
C ARG A 153 -1.79 18.41 -7.44
N ASP A 154 -0.60 18.47 -6.85
CA ASP A 154 -0.17 19.57 -5.98
C ASP A 154 1.25 19.99 -6.36
N LYS A 155 1.46 21.23 -6.79
CA LYS A 155 2.76 21.72 -7.27
C LYS A 155 3.88 21.56 -6.23
N GLU A 156 3.57 21.77 -4.95
CA GLU A 156 4.56 21.67 -3.89
C GLU A 156 4.74 20.23 -3.40
N LYS A 157 3.67 19.44 -3.36
CA LYS A 157 3.70 18.12 -2.74
C LYS A 157 3.63 16.97 -3.74
N VAL A 158 3.81 17.25 -5.03
CA VAL A 158 3.52 16.38 -6.17
C VAL A 158 2.02 16.03 -6.27
N ILE A 159 1.46 15.47 -5.22
CA ILE A 159 0.08 15.02 -5.08
C ILE A 159 -0.45 15.40 -3.69
N SER A 160 -1.67 15.94 -3.63
CA SER A 160 -2.43 16.10 -2.40
C SER A 160 -3.34 14.88 -2.20
N LEU A 161 -3.35 14.32 -0.99
CA LEU A 161 -4.24 13.23 -0.60
C LEU A 161 -5.20 13.76 0.47
N THR A 162 -6.50 13.75 0.19
CA THR A 162 -7.54 14.07 1.18
C THR A 162 -8.31 12.80 1.51
N VAL A 163 -8.38 12.42 2.78
CA VAL A 163 -9.18 11.26 3.20
C VAL A 163 -10.66 11.57 2.94
N ALA A 164 -11.24 10.83 2.01
CA ALA A 164 -12.64 10.93 1.62
C ALA A 164 -13.51 9.95 2.42
N GLY A 165 -12.98 8.77 2.70
CA GLY A 165 -13.61 7.75 3.54
C GLY A 165 -12.56 6.84 4.15
N HIS A 166 -12.86 6.20 5.27
CA HIS A 166 -11.92 5.31 5.95
C HIS A 166 -12.63 4.24 6.76
N SER A 167 -11.91 3.19 7.16
CA SER A 167 -12.42 2.32 8.22
C SER A 167 -12.27 2.98 9.59
N THR A 168 -13.37 3.01 10.34
CA THR A 168 -13.48 3.63 11.67
C THR A 168 -12.93 2.73 12.79
N ASP A 169 -12.72 1.45 12.50
CA ASP A 169 -12.22 0.46 13.44
C ASP A 169 -11.08 -0.38 12.82
N LEU A 170 -11.30 -1.68 12.63
CA LEU A 170 -10.36 -2.66 12.11
C LEU A 170 -10.05 -2.37 10.63
N LYS A 171 -8.82 -2.67 10.20
CA LYS A 171 -8.41 -2.54 8.80
C LYS A 171 -8.64 -3.84 8.06
N ALA A 172 -8.92 -3.78 6.76
CA ALA A 172 -9.19 -4.97 5.95
C ALA A 172 -8.03 -5.97 5.98
N GLY A 173 -6.78 -5.49 5.88
CA GLY A 173 -5.60 -6.36 6.01
C GLY A 173 -5.51 -7.04 7.38
N GLN A 174 -5.88 -6.35 8.45
CA GLN A 174 -5.91 -6.94 9.79
C GLN A 174 -7.01 -8.01 9.92
N CYS A 175 -8.14 -7.86 9.23
CA CYS A 175 -9.19 -8.88 9.21
C CYS A 175 -8.67 -10.16 8.56
N ILE A 176 -8.02 -10.01 7.40
CA ILE A 176 -7.38 -11.11 6.64
C ILE A 176 -6.32 -11.80 7.49
N ASP A 177 -5.40 -11.04 8.08
CA ASP A 177 -4.30 -11.59 8.87
C ASP A 177 -4.79 -12.29 10.15
N ARG A 178 -5.78 -11.73 10.84
CA ARG A 178 -6.37 -12.36 12.04
C ARG A 178 -7.09 -13.65 11.71
N LEU A 179 -7.83 -13.70 10.61
CA LEU A 179 -8.46 -14.94 10.15
C LEU A 179 -7.41 -15.97 9.73
N GLY A 180 -6.44 -15.57 8.92
CA GLY A 180 -5.38 -16.47 8.44
C GLY A 180 -4.57 -17.08 9.58
N VAL A 181 -4.16 -16.29 10.57
CA VAL A 181 -3.47 -16.81 11.76
C VAL A 181 -4.35 -17.78 12.56
N ARG A 182 -5.66 -17.50 12.67
CA ARG A 182 -6.62 -18.42 13.32
C ARG A 182 -6.74 -19.75 12.57
N LEU A 183 -6.59 -19.74 11.25
CA LEU A 183 -6.56 -20.92 10.39
C LEU A 183 -5.18 -21.59 10.33
N GLY A 184 -4.18 -21.09 11.08
CA GLY A 184 -2.83 -21.66 11.13
C GLY A 184 -1.92 -21.27 9.95
N LEU A 185 -2.27 -20.25 9.18
CA LEU A 185 -1.45 -19.73 8.08
C LEU A 185 -0.32 -18.85 8.61
N ASP A 186 0.87 -18.91 7.99
CA ASP A 186 1.95 -17.97 8.35
C ASP A 186 1.71 -16.58 7.77
N PHE A 187 2.03 -15.56 8.55
CA PHE A 187 1.95 -14.15 8.22
C PHE A 187 3.01 -13.72 7.19
N PRO A 188 2.70 -12.78 6.26
CA PRO A 188 1.37 -12.19 5.99
C PRO A 188 0.43 -13.20 5.33
N CYS A 189 -0.87 -13.13 5.64
CA CYS A 189 -1.79 -14.22 5.34
C CYS A 189 -2.55 -14.08 4.00
N GLY A 190 -2.52 -12.91 3.35
CA GLY A 190 -3.37 -12.57 2.20
C GLY A 190 -3.38 -13.62 1.09
N GLU A 191 -2.22 -13.92 0.50
CA GLU A 191 -2.09 -14.89 -0.60
C GLU A 191 -2.60 -16.28 -0.24
N LYS A 192 -2.33 -16.74 0.99
CA LYS A 192 -2.76 -18.05 1.48
C LYS A 192 -4.27 -18.08 1.73
N LEU A 193 -4.84 -16.99 2.23
CA LEU A 193 -6.28 -16.85 2.44
C LEU A 193 -7.03 -16.81 1.11
N GLU A 194 -6.50 -16.10 0.12
CA GLU A 194 -7.02 -16.11 -1.27
C GLU A 194 -7.03 -17.53 -1.83
N ALA A 195 -5.92 -18.27 -1.68
CA ALA A 195 -5.81 -19.65 -2.17
C ALA A 195 -6.82 -20.61 -1.51
N LEU A 196 -7.18 -20.39 -0.23
CA LEU A 196 -8.26 -21.13 0.43
C LEU A 196 -9.63 -20.71 -0.10
N ALA A 197 -9.88 -19.41 -0.23
CA ALA A 197 -11.15 -18.88 -0.70
C ALA A 197 -11.50 -19.37 -2.11
N ARG A 198 -10.52 -19.52 -3.00
CA ARG A 198 -10.69 -20.07 -4.36
C ARG A 198 -11.23 -21.49 -4.41
N LYS A 199 -11.13 -22.25 -3.32
CA LYS A 199 -11.64 -23.62 -3.24
C LYS A 199 -13.10 -23.70 -2.80
N SER A 200 -13.69 -22.59 -2.34
CA SER A 200 -15.12 -22.53 -2.02
C SER A 200 -15.95 -22.22 -3.27
N SER A 201 -17.06 -22.95 -3.42
CA SER A 201 -18.07 -22.70 -4.45
C SER A 201 -19.33 -22.01 -3.90
N ARG A 202 -19.30 -21.56 -2.64
CA ARG A 202 -20.46 -21.03 -1.94
C ARG A 202 -20.62 -19.54 -2.17
N ASP A 203 -21.82 -19.12 -2.56
CA ASP A 203 -22.15 -17.70 -2.67
C ASP A 203 -22.72 -17.16 -1.36
N PHE A 204 -22.14 -16.06 -0.89
CA PHE A 204 -22.56 -15.41 0.35
C PHE A 204 -23.34 -14.13 0.08
N ARG A 205 -24.48 -13.98 0.75
CA ARG A 205 -25.18 -12.69 0.78
C ARG A 205 -24.54 -11.78 1.81
N ILE A 206 -23.71 -10.87 1.33
CA ILE A 206 -22.99 -9.92 2.18
C ILE A 206 -23.83 -8.67 2.45
N LYS A 207 -23.75 -8.18 3.69
CA LYS A 207 -24.26 -6.85 4.10
C LYS A 207 -23.15 -6.15 4.88
N PRO A 208 -22.35 -5.29 4.22
CA PRO A 208 -21.25 -4.59 4.86
C PRO A 208 -21.75 -3.43 5.73
N SER A 209 -20.98 -3.06 6.74
CA SER A 209 -21.27 -1.90 7.59
C SER A 209 -20.59 -0.67 6.99
N VAL A 210 -21.32 0.08 6.17
CA VAL A 210 -20.85 1.31 5.50
C VAL A 210 -21.82 2.45 5.83
N ASN A 211 -21.30 3.56 6.33
CA ASN A 211 -22.06 4.76 6.64
C ASN A 211 -21.46 5.94 5.86
N GLY A 212 -22.19 6.41 4.83
CA GLY A 212 -21.63 7.34 3.86
C GLY A 212 -20.45 6.70 3.13
N MET A 213 -19.26 7.27 3.30
CA MET A 213 -18.01 6.76 2.71
C MET A 213 -17.12 6.02 3.71
N ASP A 214 -17.52 5.97 4.98
CA ASP A 214 -16.78 5.29 6.03
C ASP A 214 -17.29 3.87 6.25
N CYS A 215 -16.43 2.97 6.69
CA CYS A 215 -16.80 1.59 6.99
C CYS A 215 -16.41 1.13 8.39
N SER A 216 -17.00 0.02 8.82
CA SER A 216 -16.61 -0.74 10.01
C SER A 216 -16.43 -2.19 9.62
N LEU A 217 -15.27 -2.73 9.98
CA LEU A 217 -14.87 -4.10 9.66
C LEU A 217 -14.78 -4.98 10.92
N SER A 218 -14.84 -4.46 12.14
CA SER A 218 -14.78 -5.32 13.35
C SER A 218 -15.84 -6.42 13.39
N GLY A 219 -17.03 -6.17 12.82
CA GLY A 219 -18.10 -7.16 12.71
C GLY A 219 -17.74 -8.39 11.85
N ILE A 220 -16.79 -8.26 10.91
CA ILE A 220 -16.36 -9.37 10.05
C ILE A 220 -15.62 -10.44 10.86
N GLU A 221 -14.77 -10.01 11.81
CA GLU A 221 -13.93 -10.90 12.60
C GLU A 221 -14.82 -11.81 13.45
N ASN A 222 -15.84 -11.23 14.09
CA ASN A 222 -16.80 -11.96 14.89
C ASN A 222 -17.63 -12.95 14.04
N LYS A 223 -18.03 -12.55 12.82
CA LYS A 223 -18.77 -13.43 11.91
C LYS A 223 -17.92 -14.61 11.45
N CYS A 224 -16.68 -14.36 11.03
CA CYS A 224 -15.76 -15.42 10.61
C CYS A 224 -15.46 -16.38 11.77
N LYS A 225 -15.26 -15.85 12.98
CA LYS A 225 -15.10 -16.68 14.18
C LYS A 225 -16.32 -17.56 14.43
N ALA A 226 -17.52 -16.99 14.39
CA ALA A 226 -18.77 -17.72 14.59
C ALA A 226 -19.02 -18.78 13.50
N MET A 227 -18.60 -18.53 12.24
CA MET A 227 -18.66 -19.53 11.17
C MET A 227 -17.79 -20.74 11.50
N LEU A 228 -16.53 -20.52 11.90
CA LEU A 228 -15.63 -21.60 12.30
C LEU A 228 -16.15 -22.36 13.53
N GLU A 229 -16.68 -21.66 14.54
CA GLU A 229 -17.28 -22.28 15.73
C GLU A 229 -18.52 -23.14 15.39
N LYS A 230 -19.21 -22.84 14.30
CA LYS A 230 -20.34 -23.63 13.78
C LYS A 230 -19.91 -24.77 12.85
N GLY A 231 -18.62 -24.96 12.63
CA GLY A 231 -18.07 -26.03 11.78
C GLY A 231 -18.06 -25.70 10.28
N GLU A 232 -18.19 -24.43 9.90
CA GLU A 232 -17.98 -24.02 8.50
C GLU A 232 -16.53 -24.25 8.08
N SER A 233 -16.32 -24.60 6.81
CA SER A 233 -14.99 -24.91 6.30
C SER A 233 -14.04 -23.69 6.31
N PRO A 234 -12.71 -23.90 6.40
CA PRO A 234 -11.73 -22.83 6.20
C PRO A 234 -11.88 -22.12 4.86
N GLU A 235 -12.19 -22.87 3.79
CA GLU A 235 -12.41 -22.38 2.44
C GLU A 235 -13.60 -21.41 2.38
N ASP A 236 -14.75 -21.83 2.91
CA ASP A 236 -15.98 -21.02 2.96
C ASP A 236 -15.81 -19.78 3.83
N THR A 237 -15.15 -19.92 4.97
CA THR A 237 -14.90 -18.79 5.88
C THR A 237 -13.94 -17.78 5.23
N SER A 238 -12.91 -18.26 4.52
CA SER A 238 -11.97 -17.41 3.79
C SER A 238 -12.67 -16.66 2.66
N LYS A 239 -13.50 -17.37 1.88
CA LYS A 239 -14.30 -16.74 0.82
C LYS A 239 -15.27 -15.69 1.36
N PHE A 240 -16.01 -16.02 2.43
CA PHE A 240 -16.89 -15.05 3.09
C PHE A 240 -16.13 -13.79 3.54
N CYS A 241 -14.92 -13.95 4.08
CA CYS A 241 -14.11 -12.82 4.53
C CYS A 241 -13.73 -11.89 3.37
N LEU A 242 -13.21 -12.45 2.27
CA LEU A 242 -12.80 -11.68 1.11
C LEU A 242 -13.98 -11.04 0.38
N ASP A 243 -15.08 -11.78 0.19
CA ASP A 243 -16.31 -11.25 -0.41
C ASP A 243 -16.88 -10.09 0.44
N TYR A 244 -16.79 -10.18 1.77
CA TYR A 244 -17.24 -9.09 2.66
C TYR A 244 -16.38 -7.84 2.52
N ILE A 245 -15.06 -7.99 2.44
CA ILE A 245 -14.13 -6.88 2.21
C ILE A 245 -14.39 -6.25 0.83
N CYS A 246 -14.53 -7.07 -0.21
CA CYS A 246 -14.83 -6.61 -1.56
C CYS A 246 -16.10 -5.76 -1.60
N GLU A 247 -17.20 -6.24 -1.02
CA GLU A 247 -18.45 -5.48 -1.02
C GLU A 247 -18.38 -4.21 -0.18
N THR A 248 -17.62 -4.22 0.91
CA THR A 248 -17.36 -3.01 1.71
C THR A 248 -16.67 -1.95 0.85
N ILE A 249 -15.59 -2.33 0.15
CA ILE A 249 -14.86 -1.42 -0.73
C ILE A 249 -15.71 -0.99 -1.93
N SER A 250 -16.51 -1.89 -2.50
CA SER A 250 -17.45 -1.58 -3.58
C SER A 250 -18.47 -0.52 -3.16
N MET A 251 -19.01 -0.62 -1.94
CA MET A 251 -19.95 0.37 -1.42
C MET A 251 -19.28 1.72 -1.11
N MET A 252 -18.08 1.71 -0.52
CA MET A 252 -17.29 2.93 -0.33
C MET A 252 -16.98 3.61 -1.66
N THR A 253 -16.60 2.83 -2.68
CA THR A 253 -16.29 3.32 -4.04
C THR A 253 -17.51 4.01 -4.64
N LYS A 254 -18.67 3.35 -4.58
CA LYS A 254 -19.93 3.92 -5.07
C LYS A 254 -20.26 5.24 -4.37
N ALA A 255 -20.18 5.28 -3.03
CA ALA A 255 -20.43 6.51 -2.27
C ALA A 255 -19.44 7.65 -2.61
N GLY A 256 -18.17 7.30 -2.86
CA GLY A 256 -17.16 8.25 -3.32
C GLY A 256 -17.49 8.84 -4.69
N LEU A 257 -17.83 7.99 -5.67
CA LEU A 257 -18.20 8.42 -7.02
C LEU A 257 -19.50 9.23 -7.04
N GLU A 258 -20.48 8.88 -6.18
CA GLU A 258 -21.71 9.66 -6.01
C GLU A 258 -21.41 11.08 -5.49
N LYS A 259 -20.43 11.22 -4.59
CA LYS A 259 -20.07 12.52 -3.99
C LYS A 259 -19.18 13.39 -4.87
N TYR A 260 -18.16 12.79 -5.50
CA TYR A 260 -17.12 13.53 -6.21
C TYR A 260 -17.27 13.53 -7.73
N GLY A 261 -18.24 12.77 -8.26
CA GLY A 261 -18.45 12.58 -9.68
C GLY A 261 -17.75 11.33 -10.21
N ASN A 262 -18.11 10.94 -11.44
CA ASN A 262 -17.50 9.80 -12.10
C ASN A 262 -16.04 10.12 -12.45
N MET A 263 -15.10 9.35 -11.90
CA MET A 263 -13.66 9.50 -12.13
C MET A 263 -12.94 8.16 -12.02
N PRO A 264 -11.72 8.03 -12.55
CA PRO A 264 -10.91 6.84 -12.39
C PRO A 264 -10.70 6.47 -10.91
N VAL A 265 -10.71 5.17 -10.61
CA VAL A 265 -10.45 4.65 -9.26
C VAL A 265 -9.19 3.80 -9.27
N ILE A 266 -8.19 4.20 -8.50
CA ILE A 266 -6.91 3.49 -8.36
C ILE A 266 -6.94 2.67 -7.07
N TYR A 267 -6.69 1.37 -7.14
CA TYR A 267 -6.64 0.47 -5.99
C TYR A 267 -5.20 0.04 -5.72
N ALA A 268 -4.75 0.31 -4.50
CA ALA A 268 -3.39 0.05 -4.03
C ALA A 268 -3.40 -0.58 -2.63
N GLY A 269 -2.26 -1.18 -2.26
CA GLY A 269 -2.09 -1.89 -0.99
C GLY A 269 -2.26 -3.40 -1.12
N GLY A 270 -1.66 -4.15 -0.20
CA GLY A 270 -1.58 -5.61 -0.28
C GLY A 270 -2.93 -6.33 -0.32
N VAL A 271 -4.01 -5.73 0.20
CA VAL A 271 -5.36 -6.32 0.11
C VAL A 271 -5.92 -6.20 -1.31
N MET A 272 -5.59 -5.12 -2.04
CA MET A 272 -6.05 -4.91 -3.40
C MET A 272 -5.26 -5.73 -4.44
N ALA A 273 -4.17 -6.41 -4.02
CA ALA A 273 -3.49 -7.39 -4.84
C ALA A 273 -4.25 -8.72 -4.95
N ASP A 274 -5.23 -8.95 -4.06
CA ASP A 274 -6.10 -10.13 -4.10
C ASP A 274 -6.90 -10.15 -5.40
N LYS A 275 -6.73 -11.22 -6.16
CA LYS A 275 -7.33 -11.32 -7.50
C LYS A 275 -8.85 -11.52 -7.46
N LEU A 276 -9.40 -12.15 -6.42
CA LEU A 276 -10.85 -12.28 -6.29
C LEU A 276 -11.50 -10.90 -6.09
N ILE A 277 -10.88 -10.05 -5.25
CA ILE A 277 -11.33 -8.67 -5.04
C ILE A 277 -11.14 -7.83 -6.32
N ALA A 278 -9.95 -7.88 -6.91
CA ALA A 278 -9.62 -7.08 -8.09
C ALA A 278 -10.54 -7.39 -9.28
N ASP A 279 -10.79 -8.67 -9.56
CA ASP A 279 -11.66 -9.09 -10.67
C ASP A 279 -13.10 -8.59 -10.46
N GLN A 280 -13.63 -8.68 -9.23
CA GLN A 280 -14.99 -8.21 -8.93
C GLN A 280 -15.14 -6.70 -9.06
N LEU A 281 -14.18 -5.93 -8.54
CA LEU A 281 -14.23 -4.46 -8.60
C LEU A 281 -13.99 -3.93 -10.02
N SER A 282 -13.09 -4.55 -10.80
CA SER A 282 -12.84 -4.19 -12.20
C SER A 282 -14.08 -4.35 -13.09
N ASN A 283 -14.97 -5.29 -12.77
CA ASN A 283 -16.22 -5.49 -13.49
C ASN A 283 -17.30 -4.45 -13.14
N ARG A 284 -17.11 -3.65 -12.08
CA ARG A 284 -18.14 -2.74 -11.55
C ARG A 284 -17.81 -1.26 -11.77
N PHE A 285 -16.54 -0.92 -11.91
CA PHE A 285 -16.06 0.46 -11.93
C PHE A 285 -14.95 0.65 -12.97
N ASP A 286 -14.70 1.91 -13.38
CA ASP A 286 -13.48 2.28 -14.10
C ASP A 286 -12.28 2.22 -13.14
N ALA A 287 -11.83 1.00 -12.89
CA ALA A 287 -10.92 0.64 -11.82
C ALA A 287 -9.56 0.17 -12.36
N TYR A 288 -8.50 0.63 -11.71
CA TYR A 288 -7.13 0.28 -12.04
C TYR A 288 -6.42 -0.23 -10.80
N PHE A 289 -5.69 -1.33 -10.93
CA PHE A 289 -5.01 -1.99 -9.82
C PHE A 289 -3.51 -1.90 -10.00
N ALA A 290 -2.80 -1.62 -8.91
CA ALA A 290 -1.36 -1.83 -8.87
C ALA A 290 -1.06 -3.32 -9.10
N ALA A 291 -0.04 -3.63 -9.90
CA ALA A 291 0.44 -5.00 -10.02
C ALA A 291 0.98 -5.47 -8.66
N PRO A 292 0.91 -6.79 -8.35
CA PRO A 292 1.23 -7.31 -7.01
C PRO A 292 2.58 -6.86 -6.46
N GLU A 293 3.58 -6.72 -7.33
CA GLU A 293 4.91 -6.26 -6.97
C GLU A 293 4.97 -4.77 -6.57
N PHE A 294 3.98 -3.94 -6.91
CA PHE A 294 3.88 -2.54 -6.50
C PHE A 294 2.81 -2.30 -5.42
N SER A 295 2.00 -3.30 -5.10
CA SER A 295 0.92 -3.21 -4.10
C SER A 295 1.40 -3.32 -2.65
N GLY A 296 2.49 -4.05 -2.40
CA GLY A 296 3.11 -4.15 -1.06
C GLY A 296 4.09 -3.02 -0.77
N ASP A 297 4.60 -2.93 0.46
CA ASP A 297 5.57 -1.90 0.86
C ASP A 297 6.79 -1.88 -0.08
N ASN A 298 7.04 -0.72 -0.71
CA ASN A 298 8.09 -0.53 -1.71
C ASN A 298 8.50 0.94 -1.80
N ALA A 299 9.69 1.19 -2.35
CA ALA A 299 10.25 2.53 -2.52
C ALA A 299 10.03 3.14 -3.93
N VAL A 300 9.28 2.47 -4.82
CA VAL A 300 9.11 2.90 -6.21
C VAL A 300 8.41 4.26 -6.29
N GLY A 301 7.30 4.41 -5.57
CA GLY A 301 6.58 5.68 -5.49
C GLY A 301 7.38 6.79 -4.83
N ILE A 302 8.31 6.44 -3.93
CA ILE A 302 9.22 7.41 -3.30
C ILE A 302 10.25 7.91 -4.33
N ALA A 303 10.80 7.02 -5.16
CA ALA A 303 11.72 7.40 -6.25
C ALA A 303 11.00 8.28 -7.30
N LEU A 304 9.76 7.93 -7.65
CA LEU A 304 8.91 8.74 -8.52
C LEU A 304 8.60 10.11 -7.92
N TYR A 305 8.32 10.17 -6.62
CA TYR A 305 8.12 11.44 -5.92
C TYR A 305 9.32 12.36 -6.07
N ALA A 306 10.54 11.85 -5.86
CA ALA A 306 11.77 12.63 -6.06
C ALA A 306 11.89 13.18 -7.48
N ALA A 307 11.59 12.35 -8.48
CA ALA A 307 11.65 12.73 -9.88
C ALA A 307 10.60 13.79 -10.27
N LEU A 308 9.37 13.62 -9.80
CA LEU A 308 8.27 14.55 -10.08
C LEU A 308 8.44 15.87 -9.32
N LYS A 309 8.99 15.83 -8.11
CA LYS A 309 9.27 17.02 -7.30
C LYS A 309 10.42 17.84 -7.89
N GLY A 310 11.46 17.18 -8.42
CA GLY A 310 12.59 17.85 -9.08
C GLY A 310 12.27 18.47 -10.45
N LYS A 311 11.09 18.19 -11.02
CA LYS A 311 10.59 18.84 -12.25
C LYS A 311 9.74 20.09 -11.97
N ALA A 312 9.32 20.31 -10.72
CA ALA A 312 8.35 21.33 -10.33
C ALA A 312 9.01 22.69 -10.00
#